data_AF-A0A026W7L0-F1
#
_entry.id   AF-A0A026W7L0-F1
#
_cell.length_a   1.000
_cell.length_b   1.000
_cell.length_c   1.000
_cell.angle_alpha   90.00
_cell.angle_beta   90.00
_cell.angle_gamma   90.00
#
_symmetry.space_group_name_H-M   'P 1'
#
loop_
_entity.id
_entity.type
_entity.pdbx_description
1 polymer ?
#
loop_
_entity_poly.entity_id
_entity_poly.type
_entity_poly.pdbx_seq_one_letter_code
_entity_poly.pdbx_strand_id
1 'polypeptide(L)'
;MIGLRFKGKALEWLHSRSEYIAMSVGDLLDKLRDMFYRRPSKIVRRKQFEQRIWKRDETFSSYFHDKIILANRVPLDNDEIIDYVIEGIPDPELRD
;
A
#
# COMPACT_ATOMS: atom_id res chain seq x y z
N MET A 1 12.69 -11.26 -21.14
CA MET A 1 11.53 -10.44 -21.57
C MET A 1 10.50 -10.43 -20.44
N ILE A 2 10.04 -9.27 -19.98
CA ILE A 2 9.12 -9.15 -18.81
C ILE A 2 7.76 -9.83 -19.04
N GLY A 3 7.37 -9.99 -20.31
CA GLY A 3 6.19 -10.73 -20.78
C GLY A 3 6.04 -12.14 -20.21
N LEU A 4 7.16 -12.83 -19.96
CA LEU A 4 7.16 -14.21 -19.43
C LEU A 4 6.82 -14.31 -17.94
N ARG A 5 6.72 -13.18 -17.23
CA ARG A 5 6.35 -13.14 -15.81
C ARG A 5 4.83 -13.03 -15.61
N PHE A 6 4.06 -12.70 -16.64
CA PHE A 6 2.61 -12.60 -16.56
C PHE A 6 1.96 -13.99 -16.61
N LYS A 7 0.89 -14.15 -15.83
CA LYS A 7 0.10 -15.39 -15.77
C LYS A 7 -1.38 -15.04 -15.74
N GLY A 8 -2.23 -15.97 -16.17
CA GLY A 8 -3.68 -15.84 -16.14
C GLY A 8 -4.18 -14.56 -16.82
N LYS A 9 -5.06 -13.81 -16.14
CA LYS A 9 -5.72 -12.61 -16.69
C LYS A 9 -4.78 -11.49 -17.09
N ALA A 10 -3.60 -11.37 -16.47
CA ALA A 10 -2.61 -10.38 -16.88
C ALA A 10 -1.93 -10.74 -18.21
N LEU A 11 -1.74 -12.04 -18.47
CA LEU A 11 -1.19 -12.53 -19.74
C LEU A 11 -2.22 -12.43 -20.87
N GLU A 12 -3.48 -12.77 -20.58
CA GLU A 12 -4.60 -12.55 -21.52
C GLU A 12 -4.71 -11.06 -21.90
N TRP A 13 -4.60 -10.15 -20.93
CA TRP A 13 -4.61 -8.70 -21.17
C TRP A 13 -3.43 -8.25 -22.03
N LEU A 14 -2.21 -8.73 -21.76
CA LEU A 14 -1.02 -8.40 -22.56
C LEU A 14 -1.21 -8.79 -24.03
N HIS A 15 -1.83 -9.94 -24.29
CA HIS A 15 -2.08 -10.43 -25.65
C HIS A 15 -3.37 -9.87 -26.29
N SER A 16 -4.19 -9.13 -25.54
CA SER A 16 -5.42 -8.55 -26.07
C SER A 16 -5.17 -7.46 -27.13
N ARG A 17 -3.97 -6.85 -27.13
CA ARG A 17 -3.53 -5.88 -28.14
C ARG A 17 -2.07 -6.14 -28.49
N SER A 18 -1.79 -6.28 -29.79
CA SER A 18 -0.42 -6.47 -30.30
C SER A 18 0.50 -5.30 -29.95
N GLU A 19 -0.05 -4.10 -29.81
CA GLU A 19 0.66 -2.87 -29.41
C GLU A 19 1.40 -3.03 -28.07
N TYR A 20 0.84 -3.78 -27.11
CA TYR A 20 1.45 -3.95 -25.79
C TYR A 20 2.74 -4.79 -25.82
N ILE A 21 2.91 -5.63 -26.83
CA ILE A 21 4.10 -6.47 -27.00
C ILE A 21 5.27 -5.65 -27.57
N ALA A 22 4.96 -4.59 -28.34
CA ALA A 22 5.93 -3.70 -28.95
C ALA A 22 6.34 -2.51 -28.04
N MET A 23 5.66 -2.31 -26.91
CA MET A 23 5.95 -1.22 -25.97
C MET A 23 7.29 -1.38 -25.25
N SER A 24 7.85 -0.24 -24.83
CA SER A 24 8.97 -0.27 -23.89
C SER A 24 8.53 -0.86 -22.55
N VAL A 25 9.49 -1.37 -21.76
CA VAL A 25 9.19 -1.92 -20.44
C VAL A 25 8.57 -0.86 -19.51
N GLY A 26 9.00 0.40 -19.62
CA GLY A 26 8.45 1.51 -18.83
C GLY A 26 6.98 1.76 -19.13
N ASP A 27 6.64 1.91 -20.41
CA ASP A 27 5.26 2.17 -20.84
C ASP A 27 4.33 1.01 -20.48
N LEU A 28 4.83 -0.23 -20.60
CA LEU A 28 4.06 -1.41 -20.22
C LEU A 28 3.78 -1.44 -18.71
N LEU A 29 4.74 -1.07 -17.87
CA LEU A 29 4.55 -0.97 -16.41
C LEU A 29 3.53 0.11 -16.05
N ASP A 30 3.52 1.23 -16.75
CA ASP A 30 2.51 2.28 -16.58
C ASP A 30 1.12 1.79 -16.99
N LYS A 31 0.98 1.09 -18.12
CA LYS A 31 -0.29 0.50 -18.54
C LYS A 31 -0.79 -0.59 -17.58
N LEU A 32 0.10 -1.37 -16.99
CA LEU A 32 -0.25 -2.35 -15.97
C LEU A 32 -0.76 -1.67 -14.70
N ARG A 33 -0.13 -0.56 -14.30
CA ARG A 33 -0.63 0.27 -13.21
C ARG A 33 -2.03 0.78 -13.55
N ASP A 34 -2.25 1.35 -14.72
CA ASP A 34 -3.57 1.88 -15.09
C ASP A 34 -4.67 0.79 -15.12
N MET A 35 -4.35 -0.40 -15.64
CA MET A 35 -5.30 -1.51 -15.78
C MET A 35 -5.61 -2.21 -14.45
N PHE A 36 -4.57 -2.50 -13.65
CA PHE A 36 -4.69 -3.38 -12.49
C PHE A 36 -4.54 -2.65 -11.15
N TYR A 37 -3.86 -1.52 -11.10
CA TYR A 37 -3.73 -0.74 -9.88
C TYR A 37 -4.92 0.19 -9.67
N ARG A 38 -5.91 -0.31 -8.95
CA ARG A 38 -6.96 0.54 -8.38
C ARG A 38 -6.45 1.13 -7.08
N ARG A 39 -5.97 2.38 -7.12
CA ARG A 39 -5.59 3.11 -5.90
C ARG A 39 -6.81 3.16 -4.96
N PRO A 40 -6.75 2.59 -3.74
CA PRO A 40 -7.87 2.68 -2.80
C PRO A 40 -8.24 4.14 -2.55
N SER A 41 -9.50 4.46 -2.24
CA SER A 41 -9.89 5.85 -1.97
C SER A 41 -9.11 6.44 -0.78
N LYS A 42 -9.04 7.78 -0.68
CA LYS A 42 -8.40 8.46 0.46
C LYS A 42 -8.95 7.94 1.80
N ILE A 43 -10.26 7.75 1.88
CA ILE A 43 -10.96 7.23 3.06
C ILE A 43 -10.53 5.79 3.39
N VAL A 44 -10.42 4.90 2.39
CA VAL A 44 -10.00 3.51 2.64
C VAL A 44 -8.59 3.46 3.21
N ARG A 45 -7.67 4.27 2.67
CA ARG A 45 -6.29 4.32 3.16
C ARG A 45 -6.20 4.88 4.59
N ARG A 46 -6.99 5.92 4.88
CA ARG A 46 -7.09 6.48 6.23
C ARG A 46 -7.65 5.46 7.22
N LYS A 47 -8.74 4.76 6.88
CA LYS A 47 -9.29 3.68 7.72
C LYS A 47 -8.29 2.56 7.98
N GLN A 48 -7.53 2.12 6.96
CA GLN A 48 -6.49 1.10 7.12
C GLN A 48 -5.38 1.56 8.07
N PHE A 49 -4.98 2.83 7.97
CA PHE A 49 -4.01 3.43 8.87
C PHE A 49 -4.54 3.53 10.31
N GLU A 50 -5.78 4.00 10.51
CA GLU A 50 -6.43 4.10 11.83
C GLU A 50 -6.63 2.72 12.48
N GLN A 51 -7.05 1.72 11.71
CA GLN A 51 -7.28 0.34 12.19
C GLN A 51 -6.00 -0.40 12.58
N ARG A 52 -4.83 0.10 12.16
CA ARG A 52 -3.56 -0.47 12.57
C ARG A 52 -3.26 -0.03 14.01
N ILE A 53 -3.57 -0.91 14.95
CA ILE A 53 -3.23 -0.80 16.37
C ILE A 53 -2.12 -1.80 16.71
N TRP A 54 -1.34 -1.53 17.76
CA TRP A 54 -0.32 -2.45 18.27
C TRP A 54 -1.00 -3.69 18.88
N LYS A 55 -0.56 -4.88 18.49
CA LYS A 55 -1.07 -6.15 19.01
C LYS A 55 -0.11 -6.74 20.05
N ARG A 56 -0.65 -7.58 20.93
CA ARG A 56 0.12 -8.23 22.01
C ARG A 56 1.14 -9.25 21.50
N ASP A 57 0.93 -9.79 20.30
CA ASP A 57 1.74 -10.83 19.67
C ASP A 57 2.85 -10.27 18.75
N GLU A 58 3.12 -8.97 18.81
CA GLU A 58 4.17 -8.33 18.01
C GLU A 58 5.01 -7.34 18.83
N THR A 59 6.20 -7.02 18.34
CA THR A 59 7.03 -5.97 18.93
C THR A 59 6.53 -4.58 18.52
N PHE A 60 6.74 -3.58 19.38
CA PHE A 60 6.41 -2.19 19.06
C PHE A 60 7.12 -1.71 17.78
N SER A 61 8.37 -2.14 17.56
CA SER A 61 9.13 -1.78 16.34
C SER A 61 8.45 -2.28 15.06
N SER A 62 7.91 -3.51 15.07
CA SER A 62 7.13 -4.06 13.95
C SER A 62 5.85 -3.25 13.72
N TYR A 63 5.13 -2.92 14.79
CA TYR A 63 3.96 -2.07 14.74
C TYR A 63 4.27 -0.69 14.14
N PHE A 64 5.27 -0.01 14.68
CA PHE A 64 5.68 1.32 14.24
C PHE A 64 6.07 1.31 12.76
N HIS A 65 6.86 0.34 12.33
CA HIS A 65 7.25 0.19 10.94
C HIS A 65 6.05 0.08 10.00
N ASP A 66 5.11 -0.84 10.30
CA ASP A 66 3.90 -1.02 9.50
C ASP A 66 3.02 0.24 9.49
N LYS A 67 2.89 0.89 10.66
CA LYS A 67 2.11 2.11 10.84
C LYS A 67 2.66 3.24 9.97
N ILE A 68 3.99 3.41 9.89
CA ILE A 68 4.65 4.40 9.03
C ILE A 68 4.45 4.08 7.54
N ILE A 69 4.50 2.80 7.12
CA ILE A 69 4.22 2.42 5.72
C ILE A 69 2.79 2.82 5.32
N LEU A 70 1.82 2.70 6.23
CA LEU A 70 0.45 3.14 6.00
C LEU A 70 0.33 4.68 6.03
N ALA A 71 1.01 5.34 6.96
CA ALA A 71 1.05 6.80 7.09
C ALA A 71 1.53 7.48 5.80
N ASN A 72 2.57 6.95 5.15
CA ASN A 72 3.09 7.44 3.86
C ASN A 72 2.04 7.51 2.72
N ARG A 73 0.89 6.85 2.90
CA ARG A 73 -0.19 6.78 1.91
C ARG A 73 -1.35 7.73 2.23
N VAL A 74 -1.28 8.43 3.36
CA VAL A 74 -2.27 9.38 3.86
C VAL A 74 -1.61 10.76 3.95
N PRO A 75 -2.28 11.86 3.58
CA PRO A 75 -1.74 13.20 3.77
C PRO A 75 -1.94 13.61 5.23
N LEU A 76 -0.95 13.33 6.08
CA LEU A 76 -0.85 13.75 7.48
C LEU A 76 0.52 14.39 7.69
N ASP A 77 0.61 15.33 8.62
CA ASP A 77 1.91 15.81 9.09
C ASP A 77 2.55 14.84 10.10
N ASN A 78 3.79 15.09 10.48
CA ASN A 78 4.53 14.20 11.37
C ASN A 78 3.98 14.17 12.79
N ASP A 79 3.43 15.29 13.27
CA ASP A 79 2.91 15.40 14.63
C ASP A 79 1.61 14.61 14.74
N GLU A 80 0.71 14.73 13.74
CA GLU A 80 -0.47 13.89 13.60
C GLU A 80 -0.10 12.41 13.54
N ILE A 81 0.96 12.03 12.80
CA ILE A 81 1.40 10.63 12.73
C ILE A 81 1.83 10.12 14.11
N ILE A 82 2.53 10.92 14.90
CA ILE A 82 2.95 10.57 16.27
C ILE A 82 1.73 10.33 17.15
N ASP A 83 0.74 11.23 17.10
CA ASP A 83 -0.51 11.08 17.86
C ASP A 83 -1.21 9.76 17.51
N TYR A 84 -1.35 9.44 16.22
CA TYR A 84 -1.95 8.18 15.77
C TYR A 84 -1.13 6.93 16.13
N VAL A 85 0.19 7.05 16.26
CA VAL A 85 1.06 5.96 16.73
C VAL A 85 0.76 5.68 18.20
N ILE A 86 0.66 6.73 19.02
CA ILE A 86 0.37 6.65 20.46
C ILE A 86 -1.06 6.13 20.68
N GLU A 87 -2.07 6.68 19.98
CA GLU A 87 -3.46 6.22 20.06
C GLU A 87 -3.61 4.73 19.73
N GLY A 88 -2.78 4.20 18.83
CA GLY A 88 -2.80 2.81 18.45
C GLY A 88 -2.20 1.84 19.47
N ILE A 89 -1.61 2.32 20.57
CA ILE A 89 -1.15 1.49 21.69
C ILE A 89 -2.36 1.09 22.54
N PRO A 90 -2.75 -0.18 22.72
CA PRO A 90 -3.98 -0.52 23.44
C PRO A 90 -3.96 -0.20 24.94
N ASP A 91 -2.77 -0.17 25.54
CA ASP A 91 -2.58 0.06 26.97
C ASP A 91 -2.56 1.56 27.28
N PRO A 92 -3.54 2.10 28.02
CA PRO A 92 -3.59 3.52 28.35
C PRO A 92 -2.39 3.98 29.17
N GLU A 93 -1.80 3.12 30.01
CA GLU A 93 -0.66 3.50 30.87
C GLU A 93 0.62 3.78 30.06
N LEU A 94 0.67 3.30 28.81
CA LEU A 94 1.79 3.52 27.89
C LEU A 94 1.57 4.71 26.95
N ARG A 95 0.46 5.46 27.10
CA ARG A 95 0.11 6.61 26.25
C ARG A 95 0.44 7.96 26.89
N ASP A 96 0.64 8.00 28.20
CA ASP A 96 1.02 9.20 28.99
C ASP A 96 2.55 9.34 29.11
#